data_AF-Q1RHY2-F1
#
_entry.id   AF-Q1RHY2-F1
#
_cell.length_a   1.000
_cell.length_b   1.000
_cell.length_c   1.000
_cell.angle_alpha   90.00
_cell.angle_beta   90.00
_cell.angle_gamma   90.00
#
_symmetry.space_group_name_H-M   'P 1'
#
loop_
_entity.id
_entity.type
_entity.pdbx_description
1 polymer ?
#
loop_
_entity_poly.entity_id
_entity_poly.type
_entity_poly.pdbx_seq_one_letter_code
_entity_poly.pdbx_strand_id
1 'polypeptide(L)'
;MIIIPILSFLGFSCFFSKYFKVKLNHAIPITISILVTILYCCAILNLLMAATYLLYFIGILLVYSFYLKNRHRFSYESLFFTLVIFAFFLYTREASLHAYDDFSHWGIFTKELLYSGVFENQTSFTSIISTHAHYPRGAAVYHYFMLMLSGYSDGNVLFAHFLLHLMFLAPLASNKKIWQTGLLFSAILCAVVLYTTGLRSIYNDSTIGLMFGATLGIYILEEDKKKALKLIIPIAILLPLFREIGAWLASFASIILILHYTFFDKKPKTSHDYITYVILLTLPILCNFILMDYFRNTHDFLDRKEHSFSNLIYIVENFEQHKLLLLNYGKFLLKFLVKEGSLVVYTICFIAWYGIRKYKPKLLAEYKFFLIATFICGIIFALWRLYLYFFTFSYEEAIRGASLLRYLGCYVLGMGMVAAAYVKSSIFLNEKQSRKELCVLMLLFAVFSFSVIKNILRIKHLSLEQKNFIEQAINIKKSLEQGNEIVFNFSNKKDNLQCYILNYNLAPYLNKKYLRECLQTPKGAVIDIKRENIYVPFL
;
A
#
# COMPACT_ATOMS: atom_id res chain seq x y z
N MET A 1 -8.20 20.49 -9.61
CA MET A 1 -9.26 19.49 -9.38
C MET A 1 -8.95 18.54 -8.22
N ILE A 2 -7.70 18.07 -8.04
CA ILE A 2 -7.31 17.21 -6.89
C ILE A 2 -7.48 17.85 -5.48
N ILE A 3 -7.69 19.17 -5.42
CA ILE A 3 -7.95 19.90 -4.17
C ILE A 3 -9.28 19.48 -3.54
N ILE A 4 -10.31 19.20 -4.35
CA ILE A 4 -11.65 18.82 -3.86
C ILE A 4 -11.62 17.55 -3.01
N PRO A 5 -11.05 16.41 -3.48
CA PRO A 5 -10.95 15.21 -2.65
C PRO A 5 -10.10 15.43 -1.39
N ILE A 6 -9.05 16.25 -1.45
CA ILE A 6 -8.23 16.58 -0.27
C ILE A 6 -9.05 17.37 0.78
N LEU A 7 -9.81 18.38 0.34
CA LEU A 7 -10.68 19.14 1.23
C LEU A 7 -11.80 18.26 1.80
N SER A 8 -12.46 17.47 0.96
CA SER A 8 -13.47 16.50 1.40
C SER A 8 -12.93 15.57 2.48
N PHE A 9 -11.77 14.96 2.24
CA PHE A 9 -11.07 14.11 3.20
C PHE A 9 -10.74 14.83 4.52
N LEU A 10 -10.27 16.07 4.45
CA LEU A 10 -9.98 16.88 5.63
C LEU A 10 -11.25 17.15 6.46
N GLY A 11 -12.39 17.38 5.80
CA GLY A 11 -13.68 17.58 6.46
C GLY A 11 -14.12 16.39 7.28
N PHE A 12 -14.06 15.19 6.68
CA PHE A 12 -14.31 13.95 7.40
C PHE A 12 -13.29 13.70 8.51
N SER A 13 -12.01 14.01 8.29
CA SER A 13 -10.97 13.84 9.31
C SER A 13 -11.21 14.72 10.54
N CYS A 14 -11.62 15.97 10.32
CA CYS A 14 -12.02 16.89 11.38
C CYS A 14 -13.29 16.42 12.10
N PHE A 15 -14.28 15.90 11.36
CA PHE A 15 -15.50 15.32 11.93
C PHE A 15 -15.18 14.11 12.82
N PHE A 16 -14.45 13.11 12.31
CA PHE A 16 -14.11 11.90 13.07
C PHE A 16 -13.17 12.19 14.24
N SER A 17 -12.26 13.17 14.12
CA SER A 17 -11.46 13.65 15.24
C SER A 17 -12.34 14.15 16.39
N LYS A 18 -13.39 14.93 16.10
CA LYS A 18 -14.36 15.39 17.11
C LYS A 18 -15.25 14.26 17.62
N TYR A 19 -15.81 13.45 16.71
CA TYR A 19 -16.72 12.36 17.03
C TYR A 19 -16.07 11.32 17.96
N PHE A 20 -14.88 10.85 17.60
CA PHE A 20 -14.13 9.91 18.41
C PHE A 20 -13.35 10.59 19.56
N LYS A 21 -13.37 11.92 19.67
CA LYS A 21 -12.59 12.68 20.67
C LYS A 21 -11.10 12.36 20.64
N VAL A 22 -10.51 12.27 19.45
CA VAL A 22 -9.08 11.95 19.23
C VAL A 22 -8.36 13.09 18.53
N LYS A 23 -7.04 13.10 18.61
CA LYS A 23 -6.20 14.02 17.83
C LYS A 23 -6.45 13.81 16.33
N LEU A 24 -6.48 14.89 15.55
CA LEU A 24 -6.69 14.85 14.10
C LEU A 24 -5.76 13.83 13.40
N ASN A 25 -4.51 13.79 13.82
CA ASN A 25 -3.50 12.87 13.31
C ASN A 25 -3.83 11.38 13.46
N HIS A 26 -4.62 11.01 14.48
CA HIS A 26 -5.10 9.63 14.66
C HIS A 26 -6.36 9.41 13.82
N ALA A 27 -7.19 10.45 13.63
CA ALA A 27 -8.39 10.38 12.80
C ALA A 27 -8.10 10.27 11.30
N ILE A 28 -6.99 10.82 10.80
CA ILE A 28 -6.60 10.76 9.38
C ILE A 28 -6.59 9.32 8.82
N PRO A 29 -5.83 8.35 9.37
CA PRO A 29 -5.82 6.98 8.86
C PRO A 29 -7.18 6.28 9.05
N ILE A 30 -7.89 6.57 10.14
CA ILE A 30 -9.24 6.01 10.40
C ILE A 30 -10.22 6.51 9.32
N THR A 31 -10.14 7.79 8.98
CA THR A 31 -11.03 8.42 8.00
C THR A 31 -10.84 7.80 6.64
N ILE A 32 -9.59 7.66 6.16
CA ILE A 32 -9.37 7.08 4.84
C ILE A 32 -9.80 5.62 4.80
N SER A 33 -9.61 4.87 5.89
CA SER A 33 -10.11 3.50 6.02
C SER A 33 -11.63 3.41 5.96
N ILE A 34 -12.37 4.32 6.59
CA ILE A 34 -13.84 4.36 6.52
C ILE A 34 -14.28 4.71 5.10
N LEU A 35 -13.76 5.79 4.52
CA LEU A 35 -14.19 6.28 3.21
C LEU A 35 -13.91 5.24 2.12
N VAL A 36 -12.72 4.65 2.09
CA VAL A 36 -12.36 3.65 1.08
C VAL A 36 -13.19 2.38 1.27
N THR A 37 -13.44 1.93 2.49
CA THR A 37 -14.31 0.77 2.74
C THR A 37 -15.74 1.02 2.25
N ILE A 38 -16.31 2.19 2.53
CA ILE A 38 -17.66 2.57 2.04
C ILE A 38 -17.68 2.56 0.51
N LEU A 39 -16.72 3.22 -0.12
CA LEU A 39 -16.64 3.28 -1.59
C LEU A 39 -16.40 1.91 -2.21
N TYR A 40 -15.66 1.04 -1.53
CA TYR A 40 -15.47 -0.35 -1.97
C TYR A 40 -16.80 -1.10 -2.01
N CYS A 41 -17.60 -1.01 -0.94
CA CYS A 41 -18.94 -1.59 -0.92
C CYS A 41 -19.84 -0.98 -2.00
N CYS A 42 -19.78 0.33 -2.21
CA CYS A 42 -20.51 0.98 -3.29
C CYS A 42 -20.05 0.52 -4.68
N ALA A 43 -18.77 0.20 -4.87
CA ALA A 43 -18.27 -0.35 -6.13
C ALA A 43 -18.83 -1.75 -6.43
N ILE A 44 -18.96 -2.62 -5.42
CA ILE A 44 -19.64 -3.92 -5.54
C ILE A 44 -21.11 -3.73 -5.94
N LEU A 45 -21.75 -2.69 -5.41
CA LEU A 45 -23.16 -2.37 -5.67
C LEU A 45 -23.38 -1.50 -6.92
N ASN A 46 -22.35 -1.20 -7.71
CA ASN A 46 -22.40 -0.31 -8.88
C ASN A 46 -22.87 1.14 -8.58
N LEU A 47 -22.61 1.64 -7.37
CA LEU A 47 -22.95 2.98 -6.88
C LEU A 47 -21.72 3.87 -6.62
N LEU A 48 -20.52 3.46 -7.07
CA LEU A 48 -19.24 4.10 -6.72
C LEU A 48 -19.20 5.59 -7.09
N MET A 49 -19.64 5.95 -8.30
CA MET A 49 -19.62 7.34 -8.77
C MET A 49 -20.52 8.23 -7.93
N ALA A 50 -21.78 7.82 -7.73
CA ALA A 50 -22.76 8.56 -6.95
C ALA A 50 -22.29 8.73 -5.49
N ALA A 51 -21.78 7.66 -4.88
CA ALA A 51 -21.22 7.69 -3.54
C ALA A 51 -20.02 8.64 -3.44
N THR A 52 -19.14 8.67 -4.45
CA THR A 52 -17.98 9.56 -4.47
C THR A 52 -18.38 11.04 -4.50
N TYR A 53 -19.33 11.42 -5.37
CA TYR A 53 -19.86 12.79 -5.38
C TYR A 53 -20.53 13.17 -4.06
N LEU A 54 -21.32 12.26 -3.48
CA LEU A 54 -21.97 12.48 -2.20
C LEU A 54 -20.92 12.72 -1.08
N LEU A 55 -19.87 11.89 -1.03
CA LEU A 55 -18.78 12.08 -0.08
C LEU A 55 -18.04 13.40 -0.32
N TYR A 56 -17.77 13.81 -1.56
CA TYR A 56 -17.20 15.13 -1.81
C TYR A 56 -18.07 16.26 -1.27
N PHE A 57 -19.37 16.23 -1.55
CA PHE A 57 -20.32 17.23 -1.08
C PHE A 57 -20.36 17.30 0.45
N ILE A 58 -20.56 16.16 1.13
CA ILE A 58 -20.59 16.09 2.59
C ILE A 58 -19.25 16.56 3.18
N GLY A 59 -18.12 16.09 2.64
CA GLY A 59 -16.80 16.46 3.13
C GLY A 59 -16.52 17.96 3.04
N ILE A 60 -16.90 18.60 1.92
CA ILE A 60 -16.78 20.06 1.76
C ILE A 60 -17.65 20.80 2.78
N LEU A 61 -18.90 20.38 2.98
CA LEU A 61 -19.78 20.98 3.99
C LEU A 61 -19.20 20.84 5.40
N LEU A 62 -18.58 19.69 5.71
CA LEU A 62 -17.93 19.46 7.00
C LEU A 62 -16.74 20.41 7.20
N VAL A 63 -15.86 20.59 6.19
CA VAL A 63 -14.76 21.59 6.28
C VAL A 63 -15.32 22.99 6.49
N TYR A 64 -16.31 23.39 5.69
CA TYR A 64 -16.91 24.73 5.78
C TYR A 64 -17.49 24.98 7.17
N SER A 65 -18.25 24.03 7.72
CA SER A 65 -18.81 24.12 9.07
C SER A 65 -17.74 24.25 10.15
N PHE A 66 -16.58 23.60 9.95
CA PHE A 66 -15.47 23.65 10.88
C PHE A 66 -14.73 25.00 10.80
N TYR A 67 -14.51 25.52 9.60
CA TYR A 67 -13.88 26.81 9.36
C TYR A 67 -14.70 27.97 9.96
N LEU A 68 -16.03 27.94 9.79
CA LEU A 68 -16.91 28.96 10.37
C LEU A 68 -16.89 28.96 11.90
N LYS A 69 -16.87 27.78 12.53
CA LYS A 69 -16.93 27.64 13.99
C LYS A 69 -15.58 27.88 14.66
N ASN A 70 -14.49 27.48 14.01
CA ASN A 70 -13.15 27.57 14.54
C ASN A 70 -12.31 28.45 13.62
N ARG A 71 -12.12 29.72 13.99
CA ARG A 71 -11.12 30.61 13.36
C ARG A 71 -9.70 30.10 13.67
N HIS A 72 -9.34 28.95 13.11
CA HIS A 72 -8.04 28.34 13.32
C HIS A 72 -6.97 29.10 12.52
N ARG A 73 -5.89 29.46 13.20
CA ARG A 73 -4.63 29.84 12.54
C ARG A 73 -3.93 28.56 12.10
N PHE A 74 -3.48 28.52 10.85
CA PHE A 74 -2.63 27.44 10.36
C PHE A 74 -1.33 27.40 11.16
N SER A 75 -0.91 26.21 11.60
CA SER A 75 0.39 26.05 12.25
C SER A 75 1.51 26.11 11.22
N TYR A 76 2.72 26.52 11.64
CA TYR A 76 3.92 26.48 10.77
C TYR A 76 4.22 25.06 10.27
N GLU A 77 3.93 24.03 11.09
CA GLU A 77 4.07 22.62 10.69
C GLU A 77 3.10 22.27 9.55
N SER A 78 1.84 22.68 9.66
CA SER A 78 0.83 22.48 8.60
C SER A 78 1.26 23.17 7.30
N LEU A 79 1.73 24.42 7.37
CA LEU A 79 2.20 25.15 6.19
C LEU A 79 3.38 24.45 5.52
N PHE A 80 4.38 24.02 6.29
CA PHE A 80 5.54 23.32 5.76
C PHE A 80 5.15 22.01 5.07
N PHE A 81 4.30 21.18 5.69
CA PHE A 81 3.86 19.93 5.07
C PHE A 81 3.00 20.18 3.82
N THR A 82 2.18 21.23 3.81
CA THR A 82 1.45 21.64 2.60
C THR A 82 2.43 22.01 1.48
N LEU A 83 3.50 22.74 1.77
CA LEU A 83 4.54 23.08 0.79
C LEU A 83 5.29 21.85 0.28
N VAL A 84 5.62 20.89 1.15
CA VAL A 84 6.26 19.62 0.75
C VAL A 84 5.34 18.80 -0.16
N ILE A 85 4.05 18.69 0.20
CA ILE A 85 3.04 18.01 -0.62
C ILE A 85 2.90 18.70 -1.98
N PHE A 86 2.85 20.03 -1.99
CA PHE A 86 2.74 20.80 -3.23
C PHE A 86 3.99 20.66 -4.11
N ALA A 87 5.19 20.71 -3.53
CA ALA A 87 6.43 20.47 -4.25
C ALA A 87 6.47 19.05 -4.86
N PHE A 88 6.01 18.04 -4.11
CA PHE A 88 5.93 16.68 -4.62
C PHE A 88 4.90 16.55 -5.75
N PHE A 89 3.73 17.21 -5.66
CA PHE A 89 2.74 17.28 -6.73
C PHE A 89 3.33 17.85 -8.03
N LEU A 90 4.04 18.97 -7.94
CA LEU A 90 4.69 19.58 -9.10
C LEU A 90 5.74 18.64 -9.71
N TYR A 91 6.54 17.99 -8.85
CA TYR A 91 7.56 17.05 -9.29
C TYR A 91 6.96 15.84 -10.01
N THR A 92 5.87 15.26 -9.50
CA THR A 92 5.29 14.06 -10.11
C THR A 92 4.40 14.33 -11.32
N ARG A 93 4.11 15.57 -11.70
CA ARG A 93 3.16 15.89 -12.77
C ARG A 93 3.46 15.19 -14.11
N GLU A 94 4.75 15.08 -14.47
CA GLU A 94 5.22 14.39 -15.69
C GLU A 94 5.89 13.03 -15.38
N ALA A 95 5.63 12.47 -14.20
CA ALA A 95 6.14 11.15 -13.87
C ALA A 95 5.44 10.05 -14.69
N SER A 96 6.18 8.97 -14.95
CA SER A 96 5.69 7.75 -15.58
C SER A 96 5.82 6.59 -14.61
N LEU A 97 4.82 5.70 -14.58
CA LEU A 97 4.97 4.41 -13.95
C LEU A 97 6.05 3.61 -14.69
N HIS A 98 6.68 2.65 -14.01
CA HIS A 98 7.82 1.95 -14.59
C HIS A 98 8.04 0.54 -14.08
N ALA A 99 7.34 0.15 -13.01
CA ALA A 99 7.55 -1.15 -12.40
C ALA A 99 6.56 -2.18 -12.98
N TYR A 100 6.95 -3.45 -12.98
CA TYR A 100 6.19 -4.53 -13.62
C TYR A 100 4.75 -4.66 -13.09
N ASP A 101 4.56 -4.57 -11.78
CA ASP A 101 3.23 -4.69 -11.14
C ASP A 101 2.37 -3.43 -11.39
N ASP A 102 3.00 -2.28 -11.70
CA ASP A 102 2.27 -1.06 -12.06
C ASP A 102 1.50 -1.29 -13.37
N PHE A 103 2.15 -1.90 -14.37
CA PHE A 103 1.54 -2.13 -15.69
C PHE A 103 0.73 -3.42 -15.77
N SER A 104 1.11 -4.47 -15.05
CA SER A 104 0.39 -5.74 -15.14
C SER A 104 -0.95 -5.72 -14.41
N HIS A 105 -1.11 -4.91 -13.36
CA HIS A 105 -2.38 -4.85 -12.62
C HIS A 105 -2.67 -3.55 -11.86
N TRP A 106 -1.76 -2.97 -11.07
CA TRP A 106 -2.14 -1.87 -10.16
C TRP A 106 -2.61 -0.60 -10.89
N GLY A 107 -1.91 -0.23 -11.95
CA GLY A 107 -2.28 0.91 -12.80
C GLY A 107 -3.53 0.62 -13.62
N ILE A 108 -3.65 -0.60 -14.15
CA ILE A 108 -4.81 -1.06 -14.91
C ILE A 108 -6.08 -1.00 -14.05
N PHE A 109 -6.07 -1.55 -12.84
CA PHE A 109 -7.23 -1.52 -11.93
C PHE A 109 -7.73 -0.10 -11.70
N THR A 110 -6.81 0.85 -11.58
CA THR A 110 -7.16 2.26 -11.40
C THR A 110 -7.76 2.86 -12.68
N LYS A 111 -7.17 2.59 -13.86
CA LYS A 111 -7.68 3.08 -15.15
C LYS A 111 -9.06 2.55 -15.47
N GLU A 112 -9.24 1.24 -15.34
CA GLU A 112 -10.51 0.54 -15.57
C GLU A 112 -11.59 1.11 -14.66
N LEU A 113 -11.32 1.20 -13.35
CA LEU A 113 -12.31 1.70 -12.39
C LEU A 113 -12.68 3.17 -12.63
N LEU A 114 -11.71 4.03 -13.00
CA LEU A 114 -11.99 5.43 -13.36
C LEU A 114 -12.80 5.56 -14.66
N TYR A 115 -12.60 4.64 -15.60
CA TYR A 115 -13.34 4.63 -16.87
C TYR A 115 -14.76 4.10 -16.70
N SER A 116 -14.94 2.96 -16.04
CA SER A 116 -16.23 2.26 -15.94
C SER A 116 -17.08 2.70 -14.75
N GLY A 117 -16.46 3.20 -13.68
CA GLY A 117 -17.15 3.49 -12.41
C GLY A 117 -17.70 2.26 -11.67
N VAL A 118 -17.35 1.06 -12.12
CA VAL A 118 -17.80 -0.22 -11.55
C VAL A 118 -16.64 -1.23 -11.55
N PHE A 119 -16.69 -2.23 -10.67
CA PHE A 119 -15.76 -3.34 -10.79
C PHE A 119 -16.00 -4.11 -12.08
N GLU A 120 -14.90 -4.53 -12.69
CA GLU A 120 -14.90 -5.36 -13.89
C GLU A 120 -15.74 -6.64 -13.69
N ASN A 121 -16.41 -7.09 -14.74
CA ASN A 121 -17.11 -8.38 -14.77
C ASN A 121 -16.64 -9.24 -15.95
N GLN A 122 -16.89 -10.55 -15.90
CA GLN A 122 -16.51 -11.52 -16.93
C GLN A 122 -16.93 -11.12 -18.37
N THR A 123 -18.07 -10.45 -18.51
CA THR A 123 -18.65 -10.09 -19.80
C THR A 123 -18.16 -8.75 -20.34
N SER A 124 -17.51 -7.93 -19.51
CA SER A 124 -16.94 -6.64 -19.91
C SER A 124 -15.63 -6.81 -20.67
N PHE A 125 -15.41 -5.94 -21.66
CA PHE A 125 -14.08 -5.72 -22.21
C PHE A 125 -13.21 -5.14 -21.11
N THR A 126 -12.36 -5.97 -20.53
CA THR A 126 -11.39 -5.58 -19.51
C THR A 126 -10.00 -6.02 -19.90
N SER A 127 -9.05 -5.14 -19.66
CA SER A 127 -7.61 -5.37 -19.82
C SER A 127 -6.98 -6.16 -18.66
N ILE A 128 -7.80 -6.54 -17.65
CA ILE A 128 -7.36 -7.30 -16.47
C ILE A 128 -7.24 -8.78 -16.79
N ILE A 129 -6.07 -9.37 -16.52
CA ILE A 129 -5.85 -10.80 -16.70
C ILE A 129 -6.40 -11.64 -15.53
N SER A 130 -6.84 -12.86 -15.84
CA SER A 130 -7.40 -13.82 -14.87
C SER A 130 -6.46 -14.11 -13.70
N THR A 131 -5.15 -14.19 -13.94
CA THR A 131 -4.14 -14.45 -12.89
C THR A 131 -3.99 -13.31 -11.89
N HIS A 132 -4.51 -12.10 -12.18
CA HIS A 132 -4.52 -10.96 -11.25
C HIS A 132 -5.92 -10.58 -10.79
N ALA A 133 -6.96 -11.22 -11.33
CA ALA A 133 -8.36 -10.92 -11.03
C ALA A 133 -8.75 -11.12 -9.55
N HIS A 134 -7.91 -11.77 -8.76
CA HIS A 134 -8.14 -11.98 -7.33
C HIS A 134 -7.57 -10.86 -6.44
N TYR A 135 -6.73 -9.97 -6.97
CA TYR A 135 -6.06 -8.95 -6.14
C TYR A 135 -7.01 -7.86 -5.63
N PRO A 136 -7.22 -7.68 -4.32
CA PRO A 136 -8.16 -6.68 -3.81
C PRO A 136 -8.00 -5.27 -4.39
N ARG A 137 -9.12 -4.57 -4.63
CA ARG A 137 -9.16 -3.30 -5.41
C ARG A 137 -9.06 -2.04 -4.55
N GLY A 138 -8.70 -2.16 -3.26
CA GLY A 138 -8.76 -1.06 -2.29
C GLY A 138 -7.89 0.13 -2.68
N ALA A 139 -6.69 -0.12 -3.21
CA ALA A 139 -5.83 0.93 -3.74
C ALA A 139 -6.45 1.64 -4.95
N ALA A 140 -7.09 0.90 -5.86
CA ALA A 140 -7.76 1.46 -7.02
C ALA A 140 -8.98 2.30 -6.61
N VAL A 141 -9.77 1.85 -5.61
CA VAL A 141 -10.88 2.63 -5.04
C VAL A 141 -10.38 3.91 -4.37
N TYR A 142 -9.26 3.85 -3.65
CA TYR A 142 -8.61 5.04 -3.12
C TYR A 142 -8.17 6.00 -4.23
N HIS A 143 -7.51 5.50 -5.28
CA HIS A 143 -7.13 6.32 -6.42
C HIS A 143 -8.35 6.91 -7.13
N TYR A 144 -9.44 6.14 -7.29
CA TYR A 144 -10.69 6.64 -7.85
C TYR A 144 -11.21 7.84 -7.04
N PHE A 145 -11.29 7.72 -5.71
CA PHE A 145 -11.67 8.82 -4.83
C PHE A 145 -10.75 10.04 -4.98
N MET A 146 -9.46 9.87 -5.24
CA MET A 146 -8.54 10.99 -5.40
C MET A 146 -8.56 11.61 -6.80
N LEU A 147 -8.90 10.83 -7.82
CA LEU A 147 -8.65 11.18 -9.22
C LEU A 147 -9.90 11.38 -10.07
N MET A 148 -11.09 11.02 -9.58
CA MET A 148 -12.33 11.07 -10.37
C MET A 148 -12.52 12.42 -11.08
N LEU A 149 -12.21 13.54 -10.42
CA LEU A 149 -12.33 14.88 -11.00
C LEU A 149 -11.12 15.28 -11.85
N SER A 150 -9.91 14.91 -11.46
CA SER A 150 -8.68 15.33 -12.18
C SER A 150 -8.36 14.46 -13.39
N GLY A 151 -8.99 13.30 -13.52
CA GLY A 151 -8.64 12.28 -14.49
C GLY A 151 -7.37 11.51 -14.11
N TYR A 152 -7.15 10.42 -14.84
CA TYR A 152 -6.00 9.55 -14.69
C TYR A 152 -4.76 10.13 -15.37
N SER A 153 -3.64 10.15 -14.66
CA SER A 153 -2.29 10.20 -15.23
C SER A 153 -1.34 9.44 -14.30
N ASP A 154 -0.26 8.89 -14.85
CA ASP A 154 0.79 8.21 -14.07
C ASP A 154 1.30 9.10 -12.93
N GLY A 155 1.49 10.39 -13.22
CA GLY A 155 1.88 11.38 -12.22
C GLY A 155 0.86 11.62 -11.11
N ASN A 156 -0.42 11.75 -11.47
CA ASN A 156 -1.49 11.97 -10.50
C ASN A 156 -1.70 10.73 -9.60
N VAL A 157 -1.62 9.52 -10.16
CA VAL A 157 -1.77 8.29 -9.38
C VAL A 157 -0.59 8.09 -8.43
N LEU A 158 0.63 8.38 -8.88
CA LEU A 158 1.82 8.34 -8.02
C LEU A 158 1.73 9.37 -6.88
N PHE A 159 1.25 10.57 -7.18
CA PHE A 159 0.99 11.61 -6.19
C PHE A 159 -0.07 11.18 -5.15
N ALA A 160 -1.21 10.68 -5.62
CA ALA A 160 -2.27 10.18 -4.73
C ALA A 160 -1.73 9.05 -3.84
N HIS A 161 -1.00 8.09 -4.41
CA HIS A 161 -0.43 7.00 -3.66
C HIS A 161 0.60 7.46 -2.60
N PHE A 162 1.37 8.50 -2.89
CA PHE A 162 2.23 9.14 -1.88
C PHE A 162 1.43 9.76 -0.73
N LEU A 163 0.33 10.46 -1.03
CA LEU A 163 -0.55 11.00 0.01
C LEU A 163 -1.09 9.90 0.92
N LEU A 164 -1.42 8.72 0.37
CA LEU A 164 -1.86 7.57 1.17
C LEU A 164 -0.79 7.13 2.18
N HIS A 165 0.48 7.09 1.77
CA HIS A 165 1.58 6.81 2.70
C HIS A 165 1.66 7.86 3.83
N LEU A 166 1.52 9.15 3.50
CA LEU A 166 1.50 10.21 4.51
C LEU A 166 0.31 10.09 5.47
N MET A 167 -0.87 9.68 4.98
CA MET A 167 -2.05 9.46 5.80
C MET A 167 -1.82 8.37 6.87
N PHE A 168 -1.12 7.29 6.54
CA PHE A 168 -0.79 6.24 7.50
C PHE A 168 0.42 6.57 8.40
N LEU A 169 1.26 7.55 8.01
CA LEU A 169 2.30 8.11 8.89
C LEU A 169 1.76 9.17 9.87
N ALA A 170 0.56 9.72 9.61
CA ALA A 170 -0.02 10.80 10.38
C ALA A 170 0.00 10.62 11.92
N PRO A 171 -0.21 9.42 12.51
CA PRO A 171 -0.11 9.24 13.97
C PRO A 171 1.22 9.73 14.57
N LEU A 172 2.30 9.71 13.79
CA LEU A 172 3.63 10.17 14.20
C LEU A 172 3.81 11.71 14.14
N ALA A 173 2.87 12.47 13.56
CA ALA A 173 2.95 13.93 13.41
C ALA A 173 2.51 14.75 14.64
N SER A 174 2.59 16.08 14.54
CA SER A 174 2.31 17.06 15.62
C SER A 174 3.14 16.82 16.87
N ASN A 175 4.44 16.74 16.66
CA ASN A 175 5.42 16.74 17.74
C ASN A 175 5.71 18.17 18.20
N LYS A 176 6.43 18.33 19.32
CA LYS A 176 6.76 19.66 19.86
C LYS A 176 7.54 20.53 18.86
N LYS A 177 8.38 19.90 18.03
CA LYS A 177 9.18 20.57 17.01
C LYS A 177 8.99 19.90 15.65
N ILE A 178 8.93 20.69 14.58
CA ILE A 178 8.69 20.19 13.22
C ILE A 178 9.72 19.14 12.75
N TRP A 179 10.99 19.32 13.09
CA TRP A 179 12.05 18.37 12.72
C TRP A 179 11.85 17.00 13.35
N GLN A 180 11.12 16.89 14.47
CA GLN A 180 10.79 15.60 15.10
C GLN A 180 9.82 14.81 14.22
N THR A 181 8.78 15.49 13.70
CA THR A 181 7.88 14.88 12.70
C THR A 181 8.65 14.52 11.43
N GLY A 182 9.49 15.44 10.94
CA GLY A 182 10.37 15.21 9.79
C GLY A 182 11.27 14.00 9.98
N LEU A 183 11.92 13.85 11.14
CA LEU A 183 12.78 12.71 11.46
C LEU A 183 12.01 11.39 11.42
N LEU A 184 10.84 11.30 12.07
CA LEU A 184 10.07 10.06 12.07
C LEU A 184 9.57 9.71 10.67
N PHE A 185 9.06 10.69 9.92
CA PHE A 185 8.58 10.48 8.56
C PHE A 185 9.73 10.05 7.65
N SER A 186 10.86 10.77 7.67
CA SER A 186 12.04 10.42 6.88
C SER A 186 12.60 9.05 7.27
N ALA A 187 12.60 8.67 8.54
CA ALA A 187 13.12 7.37 8.97
C ALA A 187 12.27 6.22 8.41
N ILE A 188 10.93 6.31 8.51
CA ILE A 188 10.03 5.28 7.99
C ILE A 188 10.03 5.28 6.45
N LEU A 189 9.98 6.44 5.81
CA LEU A 189 10.07 6.54 4.34
C LEU A 189 11.42 6.05 3.81
N CYS A 190 12.51 6.26 4.56
CA CYS A 190 13.83 5.71 4.24
C CYS A 190 13.78 4.17 4.22
N ALA A 191 13.16 3.54 5.23
CA ALA A 191 12.95 2.10 5.21
C ALA A 191 12.07 1.66 4.01
N VAL A 192 10.99 2.39 3.71
CA VAL A 192 10.13 2.11 2.54
C VAL A 192 10.93 2.06 1.25
N VAL A 193 11.73 3.09 0.95
CA VAL A 193 12.48 3.18 -0.32
C VAL A 193 13.67 2.20 -0.41
N LEU A 194 14.16 1.71 0.73
CA LEU A 194 15.27 0.74 0.79
C LEU A 194 14.81 -0.71 0.66
N TYR A 195 13.56 -1.03 1.02
CA TYR A 195 12.97 -2.36 0.84
C TYR A 195 12.15 -2.50 -0.44
N THR A 196 11.52 -1.41 -0.87
CA THR A 196 10.51 -1.45 -1.93
C THR A 196 10.76 -0.35 -2.94
N THR A 197 10.05 -0.43 -4.06
CA THR A 197 9.90 0.67 -5.02
C THR A 197 8.90 1.73 -4.53
N GLY A 198 8.50 1.70 -3.25
CA GLY A 198 7.62 2.69 -2.64
C GLY A 198 8.14 4.10 -2.88
N LEU A 199 7.22 5.03 -3.12
CA LEU A 199 7.43 6.40 -3.62
C LEU A 199 7.75 6.53 -5.12
N ARG A 200 8.14 5.44 -5.81
CA ARG A 200 8.44 5.44 -7.26
C ARG A 200 7.47 4.59 -8.08
N SER A 201 6.64 3.82 -7.41
CA SER A 201 5.63 2.92 -7.98
C SER A 201 4.40 2.93 -7.08
N ILE A 202 3.31 2.35 -7.55
CA ILE A 202 2.04 2.23 -6.80
C ILE A 202 1.87 0.84 -6.20
N TYR A 203 2.99 0.19 -5.88
CA TYR A 203 3.03 -1.13 -5.26
C TYR A 203 2.48 -1.07 -3.84
N ASN A 204 1.50 -1.92 -3.54
CA ASN A 204 0.84 -1.94 -2.24
C ASN A 204 1.67 -2.54 -1.09
N ASP A 205 2.87 -3.09 -1.35
CA ASP A 205 3.74 -3.71 -0.34
C ASP A 205 4.05 -2.75 0.83
N SER A 206 4.50 -1.53 0.52
CA SER A 206 4.80 -0.53 1.55
C SER A 206 3.54 0.00 2.21
N THR A 207 2.46 0.16 1.45
CA THR A 207 1.18 0.70 1.93
C THR A 207 0.59 -0.18 3.02
N ILE A 208 0.49 -1.50 2.80
CA ILE A 208 -0.05 -2.42 3.81
C ILE A 208 0.86 -2.51 5.05
N GLY A 209 2.17 -2.36 4.88
CA GLY A 209 3.12 -2.30 6.00
C GLY A 209 2.93 -1.05 6.85
N LEU A 210 2.69 0.10 6.21
CA LEU A 210 2.36 1.35 6.89
C LEU A 210 0.99 1.29 7.56
N MET A 211 -0.02 0.67 6.94
CA MET A 211 -1.33 0.43 7.56
C MET A 211 -1.21 -0.43 8.83
N PHE A 212 -0.49 -1.55 8.74
CA PHE A 212 -0.20 -2.41 9.88
C PHE A 212 0.53 -1.66 11.00
N GLY A 213 1.56 -0.88 10.64
CA GLY A 213 2.29 -0.05 11.58
C GLY A 213 1.44 1.09 12.18
N ALA A 214 0.54 1.70 11.41
CA ALA A 214 -0.38 2.72 11.89
C ALA A 214 -1.36 2.16 12.93
N THR A 215 -1.88 0.96 12.71
CA THR A 215 -2.73 0.24 13.68
C THR A 215 -2.02 0.10 15.04
N LEU A 216 -0.78 -0.39 15.04
CA LEU A 216 0.01 -0.54 16.27
C LEU A 216 0.39 0.83 16.87
N GLY A 217 0.79 1.79 16.03
CA GLY A 217 1.20 3.13 16.44
C GLY A 217 0.08 3.93 17.10
N ILE A 218 -1.14 3.90 16.54
CA ILE A 218 -2.33 4.52 17.13
C ILE A 218 -2.61 3.92 18.49
N TYR A 219 -2.55 2.58 18.61
CA TYR A 219 -2.76 1.92 19.89
C TYR A 219 -1.72 2.31 20.94
N ILE A 220 -0.45 2.41 20.57
CA ILE A 220 0.63 2.83 21.48
C ILE A 220 0.43 4.28 21.93
N LEU A 221 0.08 5.18 21.01
CA LEU A 221 0.02 6.63 21.25
C LEU A 221 -1.28 7.11 21.90
N GLU A 222 -2.40 6.41 21.72
CA GLU A 222 -3.65 6.74 22.40
C GLU A 222 -3.60 6.30 23.87
N GLU A 223 -3.97 7.21 24.77
CA GLU A 223 -3.90 6.96 26.22
C GLU A 223 -4.95 5.94 26.68
N ASP A 224 -6.16 6.03 26.15
CA ASP A 224 -7.24 5.08 26.42
C ASP A 224 -7.13 3.88 25.46
N LYS A 225 -6.60 2.76 25.98
CA LYS A 225 -6.39 1.53 25.19
C LYS A 225 -7.69 0.88 24.72
N LYS A 226 -8.76 0.97 25.51
CA LYS A 226 -10.08 0.46 25.12
C LYS A 226 -10.63 1.25 23.94
N LYS A 227 -10.52 2.58 24.00
CA LYS A 227 -10.87 3.45 22.87
C LYS A 227 -9.98 3.16 21.66
N ALA A 228 -8.68 2.96 21.86
CA ALA A 228 -7.75 2.65 20.78
C ALA A 228 -8.11 1.37 20.02
N LEU A 229 -8.54 0.31 20.72
CA LEU A 229 -9.04 -0.93 20.08
C LEU A 229 -10.24 -0.67 19.15
N LYS A 230 -11.11 0.28 19.49
CA LYS A 230 -12.24 0.65 18.61
C LYS A 230 -11.80 1.47 17.41
N LEU A 231 -10.85 2.39 17.61
CA LEU A 231 -10.32 3.27 16.57
C LEU A 231 -9.65 2.49 15.42
N ILE A 232 -9.04 1.36 15.71
CA ILE A 232 -8.31 0.58 14.70
C ILE A 232 -9.22 -0.32 13.84
N ILE A 233 -10.48 -0.55 14.23
CA ILE A 233 -11.39 -1.45 13.50
C ILE A 233 -11.47 -1.08 12.01
N PRO A 234 -11.66 0.19 11.62
CA PRO A 234 -11.69 0.56 10.21
C PRO A 234 -10.39 0.21 9.46
N ILE A 235 -9.23 0.39 10.08
CA ILE A 235 -7.94 0.07 9.45
C ILE A 235 -7.78 -1.44 9.29
N ALA A 236 -8.22 -2.22 10.29
CA ALA A 236 -8.22 -3.68 10.24
C ALA A 236 -9.12 -4.23 9.11
N ILE A 237 -10.26 -3.60 8.87
CA ILE A 237 -11.16 -3.91 7.73
C ILE A 237 -10.50 -3.52 6.41
N LEU A 238 -9.82 -2.37 6.35
CA LEU A 238 -9.23 -1.88 5.11
C LEU A 238 -8.05 -2.74 4.63
N LEU A 239 -7.25 -3.29 5.55
CA LEU A 239 -6.07 -4.09 5.25
C LEU A 239 -6.33 -5.20 4.20
N PRO A 240 -7.28 -6.14 4.39
CA PRO A 240 -7.58 -7.17 3.39
C PRO A 240 -8.11 -6.62 2.07
N LEU A 241 -8.70 -5.42 2.06
CA LEU A 241 -9.18 -4.78 0.83
C LEU A 241 -8.05 -4.21 -0.05
N PHE A 242 -6.86 -4.00 0.51
CA PHE A 242 -5.69 -3.53 -0.26
C PHE A 242 -4.86 -4.68 -0.83
N ARG A 243 -4.78 -5.80 -0.10
CA ARG A 243 -4.07 -7.01 -0.53
C ARG A 243 -4.53 -8.20 0.29
N GLU A 244 -4.54 -9.39 -0.29
CA GLU A 244 -4.92 -10.62 0.43
C GLU A 244 -4.13 -10.82 1.73
N ILE A 245 -2.83 -10.50 1.72
CA ILE A 245 -2.00 -10.63 2.92
C ILE A 245 -2.31 -9.59 4.00
N GLY A 246 -3.08 -8.57 3.68
CA GLY A 246 -3.63 -7.63 4.66
C GLY A 246 -4.52 -8.34 5.69
N ALA A 247 -5.21 -9.43 5.34
CA ALA A 247 -5.96 -10.24 6.30
C ALA A 247 -5.04 -10.79 7.41
N TRP A 248 -3.87 -11.33 7.03
CA TRP A 248 -2.87 -11.81 7.99
C TRP A 248 -2.34 -10.69 8.89
N LEU A 249 -2.01 -9.53 8.31
CA LEU A 249 -1.52 -8.39 9.07
C LEU A 249 -2.59 -7.83 10.04
N ALA A 250 -3.85 -7.81 9.61
CA ALA A 250 -4.97 -7.42 10.47
C ALA A 250 -5.13 -8.40 11.63
N SER A 251 -5.12 -9.71 11.37
CA SER A 251 -5.20 -10.75 12.41
C SER A 251 -4.04 -10.67 13.39
N PHE A 252 -2.80 -10.50 12.91
CA PHE A 252 -1.64 -10.33 13.79
C PHE A 252 -1.77 -9.08 14.65
N ALA A 253 -2.17 -7.93 14.08
CA ALA A 253 -2.41 -6.73 14.86
C ALA A 253 -3.48 -6.97 15.93
N SER A 254 -4.62 -7.55 15.56
CA SER A 254 -5.71 -7.87 16.48
C SER A 254 -5.23 -8.74 17.65
N ILE A 255 -4.51 -9.83 17.38
CA ILE A 255 -3.97 -10.73 18.41
C ILE A 255 -3.00 -9.97 19.32
N ILE A 256 -2.03 -9.26 18.76
CA ILE A 256 -1.03 -8.50 19.54
C ILE A 256 -1.72 -7.50 20.47
N LEU A 257 -2.72 -6.77 19.98
CA LEU A 257 -3.39 -5.71 20.72
C LEU A 257 -4.36 -6.22 21.78
N ILE A 258 -5.06 -7.33 21.50
CA ILE A 258 -5.91 -8.01 22.48
C ILE A 258 -5.06 -8.58 23.61
N LEU A 259 -3.95 -9.26 23.29
CA LEU A 259 -3.02 -9.80 24.29
C LEU A 259 -2.41 -8.67 25.12
N HIS A 260 -1.96 -7.58 24.49
CA HIS A 260 -1.45 -6.43 25.22
C HIS A 260 -2.49 -5.85 26.19
N TYR A 261 -3.69 -5.56 25.71
CA TYR A 261 -4.77 -4.99 26.52
C TYR A 261 -5.19 -5.94 27.66
N THR A 262 -5.10 -7.25 27.45
CA THR A 262 -5.43 -8.24 28.48
C THR A 262 -4.35 -8.36 29.55
N PHE A 263 -3.07 -8.31 29.18
CA PHE A 263 -1.97 -8.48 30.14
C PHE A 263 -1.53 -7.18 30.84
N PHE A 264 -1.57 -6.04 30.15
CA PHE A 264 -1.02 -4.78 30.66
C PHE A 264 -2.08 -3.82 31.18
N ASP A 265 -3.32 -3.85 30.66
CA ASP A 265 -4.40 -3.02 31.19
C ASP A 265 -5.14 -3.74 32.32
N LYS A 266 -4.94 -3.24 33.55
CA LYS A 266 -5.50 -3.79 34.79
C LYS A 266 -7.00 -3.53 34.96
N LYS A 267 -7.63 -2.75 34.09
CA LYS A 267 -9.07 -2.50 34.17
C LYS A 267 -9.86 -3.80 33.91
N PRO A 268 -10.93 -4.07 34.69
CA PRO A 268 -11.78 -5.24 34.48
C PRO A 268 -12.41 -5.19 33.08
N LYS A 269 -12.49 -6.35 32.43
CA LYS A 269 -13.04 -6.45 31.08
C LYS A 269 -14.55 -6.53 31.14
N THR A 270 -15.19 -5.80 30.25
CA THR A 270 -16.65 -5.73 30.10
C THR A 270 -17.09 -6.57 28.91
N SER A 271 -18.38 -6.92 28.81
CA SER A 271 -18.96 -7.59 27.64
C SER A 271 -18.62 -6.89 26.32
N HIS A 272 -18.61 -5.56 26.31
CA HIS A 272 -18.27 -4.74 25.15
C HIS A 272 -16.81 -4.91 24.68
N ASP A 273 -15.90 -5.27 25.60
CA ASP A 273 -14.50 -5.54 25.23
C ASP A 273 -14.41 -6.85 24.45
N TYR A 274 -15.12 -7.89 24.89
CA TYR A 274 -15.19 -9.17 24.17
C TYR A 274 -15.86 -9.02 22.80
N ILE A 275 -16.91 -8.20 22.67
CA ILE A 275 -17.49 -7.86 21.36
C ILE A 275 -16.43 -7.21 20.45
N THR A 276 -15.65 -6.27 21.00
CA THR A 276 -14.56 -5.62 20.25
C THR A 276 -13.50 -6.65 19.81
N TYR A 277 -13.17 -7.62 20.67
CA TYR A 277 -12.22 -8.68 20.33
C TYR A 277 -12.74 -9.55 19.19
N VAL A 278 -14.01 -9.99 19.27
CA VAL A 278 -14.64 -10.78 18.22
C VAL A 278 -14.60 -10.02 16.90
N ILE A 279 -15.03 -8.75 16.88
CA ILE A 279 -14.98 -7.92 15.67
C ILE A 279 -13.57 -7.84 15.09
N LEU A 280 -12.56 -7.57 15.92
CA LEU A 280 -11.18 -7.45 15.48
C LEU A 280 -10.60 -8.77 14.92
N LEU A 281 -11.05 -9.91 15.43
CA LEU A 281 -10.57 -11.22 14.98
C LEU A 281 -11.33 -11.75 13.76
N THR A 282 -12.64 -11.53 13.68
CA THR A 282 -13.48 -12.17 12.67
C THR A 282 -13.73 -11.28 11.46
N LEU A 283 -13.91 -9.98 11.65
CA LEU A 283 -14.34 -9.09 10.57
C LEU A 283 -13.34 -8.98 9.42
N PRO A 284 -12.01 -8.84 9.65
CA PRO A 284 -11.04 -8.83 8.55
C PRO A 284 -11.05 -10.13 7.72
N ILE A 285 -11.24 -11.27 8.38
CA ILE A 285 -11.32 -12.59 7.74
C ILE A 285 -12.59 -12.68 6.90
N LEU A 286 -13.72 -12.26 7.47
CA LEU A 286 -15.01 -12.22 6.79
C LEU A 286 -14.97 -11.29 5.56
N CYS A 287 -14.36 -10.10 5.68
CA CYS A 287 -14.17 -9.19 4.55
C CYS A 287 -13.35 -9.84 3.42
N ASN A 288 -12.25 -10.52 3.76
CA ASN A 288 -11.46 -11.24 2.78
C ASN A 288 -12.25 -12.39 2.13
N PHE A 289 -13.07 -13.11 2.91
CA PHE A 289 -13.90 -14.20 2.40
C PHE A 289 -14.97 -13.70 1.42
N ILE A 290 -15.76 -12.69 1.81
CA ILE A 290 -16.77 -12.07 0.96
C ILE A 290 -16.14 -11.58 -0.34
N LEU A 291 -14.93 -11.01 -0.25
CA LEU A 291 -14.23 -10.52 -1.42
C LEU A 291 -13.80 -11.63 -2.38
N MET A 292 -13.24 -12.72 -1.85
CA MET A 292 -12.85 -13.86 -2.66
C MET A 292 -14.07 -14.51 -3.31
N ASP A 293 -15.19 -14.60 -2.59
CA ASP A 293 -16.45 -15.09 -3.14
C ASP A 293 -16.96 -14.21 -4.28
N TYR A 294 -17.02 -12.89 -4.07
CA TYR A 294 -17.41 -11.94 -5.12
C TYR A 294 -16.55 -12.10 -6.39
N PHE A 295 -15.23 -12.15 -6.25
CA PHE A 295 -14.37 -12.29 -7.42
C PHE A 295 -14.51 -13.65 -8.08
N ARG A 296 -14.61 -14.76 -7.32
CA ARG A 296 -14.84 -16.11 -7.87
C ARG A 296 -16.11 -16.19 -8.71
N ASN A 297 -17.15 -15.48 -8.29
CA ASN A 297 -18.43 -15.45 -9.00
C ASN A 297 -18.42 -14.50 -10.22
N THR A 298 -17.42 -13.64 -10.35
CA THR A 298 -17.35 -12.63 -11.42
C THR A 298 -16.16 -12.82 -12.37
N HIS A 299 -15.23 -13.73 -12.08
CA HIS A 299 -13.98 -13.95 -12.80
C HIS A 299 -13.59 -15.42 -12.86
N ASP A 300 -12.85 -15.79 -13.92
CA ASP A 300 -12.30 -17.14 -14.06
C ASP A 300 -10.99 -17.29 -13.27
N PHE A 301 -10.96 -18.23 -12.31
CA PHE A 301 -9.81 -18.54 -11.44
C PHE A 301 -8.97 -19.71 -11.95
N LEU A 302 -8.78 -19.81 -13.27
CA LEU A 302 -8.29 -21.02 -13.97
C LEU A 302 -6.92 -21.57 -13.48
N ASP A 303 -6.10 -20.80 -12.77
CA ASP A 303 -4.71 -21.15 -12.49
C ASP A 303 -4.33 -21.28 -11.00
N ARG A 304 -5.28 -21.19 -10.04
CA ARG A 304 -4.94 -21.27 -8.60
C ARG A 304 -5.15 -22.68 -8.06
N LYS A 305 -4.05 -23.34 -7.66
CA LYS A 305 -4.12 -24.58 -6.88
C LYS A 305 -4.61 -24.28 -5.46
N GLU A 306 -5.46 -25.16 -4.93
CA GLU A 306 -5.93 -25.06 -3.56
C GLU A 306 -4.78 -25.32 -2.56
N HIS A 307 -4.81 -24.59 -1.45
CA HIS A 307 -3.88 -24.79 -0.35
C HIS A 307 -4.41 -25.87 0.59
N SER A 308 -3.69 -26.98 0.71
CA SER A 308 -4.09 -28.12 1.54
C SER A 308 -2.96 -28.58 2.46
N PHE A 309 -3.31 -29.40 3.46
CA PHE A 309 -2.31 -30.08 4.30
C PHE A 309 -1.46 -31.08 3.49
N SER A 310 -2.02 -31.68 2.44
CA SER A 310 -1.27 -32.57 1.54
C SER A 310 -0.10 -31.87 0.85
N ASN A 311 -0.21 -30.56 0.57
CA ASN A 311 0.91 -29.77 0.07
C ASN A 311 2.09 -29.73 1.05
N LEU A 312 1.82 -29.69 2.37
CA LEU A 312 2.90 -29.71 3.37
C LEU A 312 3.58 -31.08 3.43
N ILE A 313 2.81 -32.16 3.36
CA ILE A 313 3.35 -33.54 3.29
C ILE A 313 4.22 -33.68 2.04
N TYR A 314 3.75 -33.19 0.90
CA TYR A 314 4.49 -33.23 -0.36
C TYR A 314 5.87 -32.57 -0.28
N ILE A 315 5.99 -31.41 0.41
CA ILE A 315 7.30 -30.76 0.63
C ILE A 315 8.25 -31.68 1.39
N VAL A 316 7.75 -32.36 2.43
CA VAL A 316 8.56 -33.23 3.29
C VAL A 316 9.00 -34.47 2.53
N GLU A 317 8.10 -35.11 1.79
CA GLU A 317 8.39 -36.30 0.98
C GLU A 317 9.37 -36.00 -0.17
N ASN A 318 9.33 -34.79 -0.73
CA ASN A 318 10.16 -34.37 -1.87
C ASN A 318 11.27 -33.39 -1.46
N PHE A 319 11.76 -33.49 -0.22
CA PHE A 319 12.71 -32.53 0.35
C PHE A 319 13.96 -32.30 -0.51
N GLU A 320 14.54 -33.36 -1.09
CA GLU A 320 15.74 -33.22 -1.94
C GLU A 320 15.49 -32.39 -3.20
N GLN A 321 14.29 -32.45 -3.80
CA GLN A 321 13.92 -31.60 -4.95
C GLN A 321 13.79 -30.12 -4.54
N HIS A 322 13.48 -29.87 -3.27
CA HIS A 322 13.19 -28.56 -2.70
C HIS A 322 14.39 -27.91 -1.98
N LYS A 323 15.48 -28.65 -1.81
CA LYS A 323 16.68 -28.25 -1.06
C LYS A 323 17.31 -26.95 -1.55
N LEU A 324 17.41 -26.77 -2.87
CA LEU A 324 17.99 -25.55 -3.45
C LEU A 324 17.14 -24.31 -3.10
N LEU A 325 15.82 -24.42 -3.17
CA LEU A 325 14.91 -23.35 -2.81
C LEU A 325 15.04 -22.99 -1.33
N LEU A 326 15.08 -23.98 -0.44
CA LEU A 326 15.27 -23.76 1.01
C LEU A 326 16.60 -23.07 1.32
N LEU A 327 17.70 -23.53 0.71
CA LEU A 327 19.02 -22.91 0.89
C LEU A 327 19.04 -21.46 0.40
N ASN A 328 18.44 -21.20 -0.76
CA ASN A 328 18.36 -19.83 -1.28
C ASN A 328 17.46 -18.95 -0.42
N TYR A 329 16.31 -19.45 0.01
CA TYR A 329 15.41 -18.73 0.91
C TYR A 329 16.10 -18.36 2.22
N GLY A 330 16.83 -19.31 2.84
CA GLY A 330 17.64 -19.06 4.03
C GLY A 330 18.73 -17.99 3.80
N LYS A 331 19.44 -18.06 2.67
CA LYS A 331 20.41 -17.01 2.28
C LYS A 331 19.74 -15.64 2.12
N PHE A 332 18.54 -15.58 1.54
CA PHE A 332 17.80 -14.34 1.40
C PHE A 332 17.31 -13.79 2.74
N LEU A 333 16.89 -14.64 3.67
CA LEU A 333 16.57 -14.23 5.04
C LEU A 333 17.78 -13.62 5.76
N LEU A 334 18.95 -14.24 5.64
CA LEU A 334 20.18 -13.69 6.23
C LEU A 334 20.56 -12.34 5.59
N LYS A 335 20.49 -12.24 4.26
CA LYS A 335 20.69 -10.97 3.53
C LYS A 335 19.66 -9.91 3.94
N PHE A 336 18.42 -10.32 4.20
CA PHE A 336 17.36 -9.43 4.65
C PHE A 336 17.72 -8.78 6.00
N LEU A 337 18.22 -9.55 6.96
CA LEU A 337 18.60 -9.02 8.29
C LEU A 337 19.64 -7.89 8.22
N VAL A 338 20.55 -7.95 7.24
CA VAL A 338 21.61 -6.94 7.05
C VAL A 338 21.29 -5.92 5.96
N LYS A 339 20.09 -5.94 5.37
CA LYS A 339 19.68 -4.97 4.36
C LYS A 339 19.65 -3.57 4.98
N GLU A 340 19.98 -2.55 4.19
CA GLU A 340 20.03 -1.16 4.64
C GLU A 340 18.70 -0.71 5.27
N GLY A 341 17.56 -1.14 4.72
CA GLY A 341 16.24 -0.89 5.33
C GLY A 341 16.08 -1.49 6.73
N SER A 342 16.66 -2.69 6.98
CA SER A 342 16.64 -3.35 8.29
C SER A 342 17.48 -2.59 9.29
N LEU A 343 18.66 -2.12 8.86
CA LEU A 343 19.55 -1.31 9.69
C LEU A 343 18.89 0.02 10.11
N VAL A 344 18.11 0.65 9.22
CA VAL A 344 17.31 1.83 9.57
C VAL A 344 16.31 1.51 10.68
N VAL A 345 15.56 0.40 10.55
CA VAL A 345 14.60 0.00 11.59
C VAL A 345 15.28 -0.36 12.91
N TYR A 346 16.40 -1.09 12.88
CA TYR A 346 17.18 -1.40 14.08
C TYR A 346 17.70 -0.14 14.78
N THR A 347 18.11 0.87 13.99
CA THR A 347 18.53 2.16 14.52
C THR A 347 17.39 2.85 15.27
N ILE A 348 16.18 2.88 14.71
CA ILE A 348 15.01 3.47 15.39
C ILE A 348 14.63 2.64 16.63
N CYS A 349 14.69 1.31 16.56
CA CYS A 349 14.46 0.43 17.71
C CYS A 349 15.46 0.70 18.85
N PHE A 350 16.72 0.93 18.52
CA PHE A 350 17.75 1.27 19.50
C PHE A 350 17.50 2.65 20.13
N ILE A 351 17.11 3.65 19.34
CA ILE A 351 16.75 4.98 19.84
C ILE A 351 15.53 4.92 20.75
N ALA A 352 14.50 4.16 20.37
CA ALA A 352 13.32 3.94 21.21
C ALA A 352 13.72 3.30 22.55
N TRP A 353 14.53 2.24 22.51
CA TRP A 353 15.04 1.58 23.71
C TRP A 353 15.82 2.53 24.62
N TYR A 354 16.73 3.32 24.04
CA TYR A 354 17.51 4.34 24.76
C TYR A 354 16.59 5.37 25.42
N GLY A 355 15.65 5.92 24.65
CA GLY A 355 14.68 6.91 25.11
C GLY A 355 13.80 6.40 26.25
N ILE A 356 13.29 5.18 26.12
CA ILE A 356 12.50 4.51 27.15
C ILE A 356 13.33 4.34 28.42
N ARG A 357 14.52 3.74 28.34
CA ARG A 357 15.36 3.50 29.52
C ARG A 357 15.71 4.79 30.26
N LYS A 358 16.02 5.85 29.52
CA LYS A 358 16.42 7.12 30.10
C LYS A 358 15.26 7.93 30.66
N TYR A 359 14.12 7.97 29.95
CA TYR A 359 13.06 8.94 30.23
C TYR A 359 11.74 8.34 30.70
N LYS A 360 11.43 7.10 30.32
CA LYS A 360 10.15 6.44 30.60
C LYS A 360 10.36 4.94 30.89
N PRO A 361 11.15 4.54 31.90
CA PRO A 361 11.52 3.14 32.12
C PRO A 361 10.31 2.21 32.37
N LYS A 362 9.19 2.76 32.85
CA LYS A 362 7.92 2.04 33.01
C LYS A 362 7.38 1.43 31.70
N LEU A 363 7.67 2.06 30.55
CA LEU A 363 7.23 1.58 29.23
C LEU A 363 8.10 0.45 28.67
N LEU A 364 9.19 0.06 29.35
CA LEU A 364 10.12 -0.93 28.82
C LEU A 364 9.50 -2.32 28.67
N ALA A 365 8.59 -2.70 29.57
CA ALA A 365 7.89 -3.98 29.50
C ALA A 365 6.94 -4.03 28.29
N GLU A 366 6.13 -2.98 28.09
CA GLU A 366 5.23 -2.85 26.94
C GLU A 366 6.03 -2.84 25.63
N TYR A 367 7.12 -2.07 25.56
CA TYR A 367 7.96 -2.02 24.36
C TYR A 367 8.57 -3.38 24.00
N LYS A 368 9.10 -4.12 24.98
CA LYS A 368 9.59 -5.49 24.78
C LYS A 368 8.47 -6.41 24.30
N PHE A 369 7.29 -6.32 24.89
CA PHE A 369 6.13 -7.10 24.45
C PHE A 369 5.84 -6.85 22.97
N PHE A 370 5.73 -5.59 22.54
CA PHE A 370 5.45 -5.28 21.14
C PHE A 370 6.54 -5.76 20.19
N LEU A 371 7.82 -5.58 20.53
CA LEU A 371 8.92 -6.07 19.70
C LEU A 371 8.93 -7.60 19.59
N ILE A 372 8.74 -8.31 20.70
CA ILE A 372 8.75 -9.78 20.72
C ILE A 372 7.53 -10.33 19.97
N ALA A 373 6.33 -9.80 20.25
CA ALA A 373 5.10 -10.26 19.63
C ALA A 373 5.11 -9.99 18.11
N THR A 374 5.55 -8.81 17.69
CA THR A 374 5.75 -8.53 16.25
C THR A 374 6.84 -9.44 15.67
N PHE A 375 7.96 -9.68 16.35
CA PHE A 375 8.99 -10.60 15.83
C PHE A 375 8.46 -12.03 15.62
N ILE A 376 7.72 -12.58 16.58
CA ILE A 376 7.11 -13.92 16.48
C ILE A 376 6.14 -13.98 15.29
N CYS A 377 5.22 -13.02 15.18
CA CYS A 377 4.32 -12.95 14.03
C CYS A 377 5.07 -12.77 12.69
N GLY A 378 6.23 -12.10 12.70
CA GLY A 378 7.11 -11.97 11.53
C GLY A 378 7.73 -13.29 11.10
N ILE A 379 8.10 -14.16 12.05
CA ILE A 379 8.55 -15.53 11.75
C ILE A 379 7.41 -16.34 11.11
N ILE A 380 6.22 -16.29 11.70
CA ILE A 380 5.04 -16.99 11.15
C ILE A 380 4.77 -16.51 9.72
N PHE A 381 4.82 -15.20 9.49
CA PHE A 381 4.69 -14.61 8.17
C PHE A 381 5.77 -15.10 7.18
N ALA A 382 7.04 -15.16 7.60
CA ALA A 382 8.13 -15.63 6.76
C ALA A 382 8.00 -17.13 6.42
N LEU A 383 7.49 -17.96 7.33
CA LEU A 383 7.20 -19.38 7.08
C LEU A 383 6.03 -19.54 6.11
N TRP A 384 4.96 -18.75 6.27
CA TRP A 384 3.86 -18.71 5.31
C TRP A 384 4.34 -18.28 3.92
N ARG A 385 5.24 -17.30 3.83
CA ARG A 385 5.84 -16.91 2.56
C ARG A 385 6.65 -18.03 1.94
N LEU A 386 7.45 -18.75 2.72
CA LEU A 386 8.16 -19.92 2.23
C LEU A 386 7.20 -20.97 1.63
N TYR A 387 6.07 -21.23 2.28
CA TYR A 387 5.02 -22.09 1.74
C TYR A 387 4.52 -21.63 0.35
N LEU A 388 4.25 -20.33 0.18
CA LEU A 388 3.85 -19.79 -1.12
C LEU A 388 4.95 -19.92 -2.20
N TYR A 389 6.21 -19.84 -1.80
CA TYR A 389 7.36 -20.03 -2.70
C TYR A 389 7.46 -21.47 -3.23
N PHE A 390 6.89 -22.46 -2.53
CA PHE A 390 6.79 -23.82 -3.05
C PHE A 390 5.67 -24.00 -4.08
N PHE A 391 4.53 -23.33 -3.91
CA PHE A 391 3.30 -23.71 -4.63
C PHE A 391 2.69 -22.63 -5.52
N THR A 392 3.03 -21.36 -5.31
CA THR A 392 2.35 -20.24 -5.97
C THR A 392 3.28 -19.45 -6.89
N PHE A 393 4.55 -19.27 -6.50
CA PHE A 393 5.50 -18.54 -7.33
C PHE A 393 6.07 -19.44 -8.44
N SER A 394 6.41 -18.83 -9.59
CA SER A 394 7.12 -19.55 -10.64
C SER A 394 8.47 -20.03 -10.13
N TYR A 395 9.00 -21.11 -10.70
CA TYR A 395 10.30 -21.66 -10.30
C TYR A 395 11.42 -20.62 -10.32
N GLU A 396 11.47 -19.78 -11.36
CA GLU A 396 12.47 -18.70 -11.47
C GLU A 396 12.33 -17.67 -10.35
N GLU A 397 11.11 -17.22 -10.06
CA GLU A 397 10.82 -16.26 -8.99
C GLU A 397 11.17 -16.84 -7.63
N ALA A 398 10.85 -18.13 -7.43
CA ALA A 398 11.07 -18.83 -6.18
C ALA A 398 12.56 -19.00 -5.88
N ILE A 399 13.34 -19.50 -6.84
CA ILE A 399 14.77 -19.73 -6.70
C ILE A 399 15.56 -18.43 -6.55
N ARG A 400 15.13 -17.35 -7.22
CA ARG A 400 15.78 -16.03 -7.14
C ARG A 400 15.34 -15.19 -5.94
N GLY A 401 14.26 -15.56 -5.26
CA GLY A 401 13.75 -14.80 -4.12
C GLY A 401 13.37 -13.35 -4.47
N ALA A 402 13.02 -13.05 -5.73
CA ALA A 402 13.09 -11.68 -6.25
C ALA A 402 12.11 -10.73 -5.54
N SER A 403 10.93 -11.22 -5.14
CA SER A 403 9.94 -10.43 -4.39
C SER A 403 10.03 -10.57 -2.86
N LEU A 404 10.85 -11.48 -2.34
CA LEU A 404 10.89 -11.80 -0.90
C LEU A 404 11.27 -10.58 -0.06
N LEU A 405 12.23 -9.78 -0.54
CA LEU A 405 12.67 -8.56 0.12
C LEU A 405 11.52 -7.57 0.34
N ARG A 406 10.66 -7.38 -0.68
CA ARG A 406 9.50 -6.48 -0.58
C ARG A 406 8.49 -6.99 0.44
N TYR A 407 8.22 -8.29 0.43
CA TYR A 407 7.26 -8.92 1.33
C TYR A 407 7.71 -8.90 2.79
N LEU A 408 8.97 -9.19 3.08
CA LEU A 408 9.48 -9.09 4.45
C LEU A 408 9.58 -7.62 4.90
N GLY A 409 9.87 -6.72 3.96
CA GLY A 409 9.89 -5.28 4.19
C GLY A 409 8.56 -4.75 4.71
N CYS A 410 7.40 -5.23 4.19
CA CYS A 410 6.09 -4.76 4.67
C CYS A 410 5.90 -5.04 6.16
N TYR A 411 6.42 -6.17 6.64
CA TYR A 411 6.32 -6.55 8.04
C TYR A 411 7.26 -5.71 8.93
N VAL A 412 8.50 -5.51 8.50
CA VAL A 412 9.50 -4.73 9.25
C VAL A 412 9.15 -3.25 9.34
N LEU A 413 8.41 -2.69 8.37
CA LEU A 413 7.83 -1.35 8.49
C LEU A 413 6.90 -1.22 9.71
N GLY A 414 6.15 -2.28 10.06
CA GLY A 414 5.35 -2.33 11.27
C GLY A 414 6.18 -2.20 12.54
N MET A 415 7.32 -2.90 12.62
CA MET A 415 8.27 -2.77 13.73
C MET A 415 8.87 -1.36 13.80
N GLY A 416 9.22 -0.77 12.65
CA GLY A 416 9.69 0.60 12.56
C GLY A 416 8.67 1.60 13.10
N MET A 417 7.39 1.42 12.76
CA MET A 417 6.29 2.27 13.27
C MET A 417 6.09 2.13 14.78
N VAL A 418 6.17 0.91 15.33
CA VAL A 418 6.16 0.67 16.79
C VAL A 418 7.31 1.45 17.45
N ALA A 419 8.53 1.28 16.95
CA ALA A 419 9.69 1.97 17.50
C ALA A 419 9.55 3.50 17.40
N ALA A 420 9.11 4.02 16.26
CA ALA A 420 8.86 5.45 16.06
C ALA A 420 7.81 6.01 17.02
N ALA A 421 6.73 5.26 17.31
CA ALA A 421 5.73 5.64 18.30
C ALA A 421 6.33 5.74 19.71
N TYR A 422 7.25 4.84 20.07
CA TYR A 422 7.97 4.91 21.34
C TYR A 422 9.04 5.99 21.39
N VAL A 423 9.73 6.29 20.29
CA VAL A 423 10.63 7.47 20.20
C VAL A 423 9.83 8.74 20.48
N LYS A 424 8.65 8.87 19.86
CA LYS A 424 7.74 9.98 20.11
C LYS A 424 7.31 10.06 21.58
N SER A 425 6.81 8.97 22.15
CA SER A 425 6.26 8.95 23.51
C SER A 425 7.32 9.13 24.62
N SER A 426 8.57 8.72 24.37
CA SER A 426 9.65 8.77 25.36
C SER A 426 10.57 9.99 25.21
N ILE A 427 11.05 10.28 24.00
CA ILE A 427 12.07 11.31 23.74
C ILE A 427 11.41 12.65 23.41
N PHE A 428 10.49 12.69 22.45
CA PHE A 428 10.00 13.96 21.89
C PHE A 428 8.98 14.68 22.77
N LEU A 429 8.21 13.92 23.55
CA LEU A 429 7.33 14.52 24.55
C LEU A 429 8.08 15.01 25.79
N ASN A 430 9.35 14.63 25.98
CA ASN A 430 10.16 15.05 27.11
C ASN A 430 11.00 16.32 26.82
N GLU A 431 11.18 17.18 27.82
CA GLU A 431 11.81 18.51 27.65
C GLU A 431 13.31 18.52 27.92
N LYS A 432 13.85 17.45 28.54
CA LYS A 432 15.23 17.37 29.01
C LYS A 432 16.17 16.65 28.02
N GLN A 433 16.08 17.00 26.73
CA GLN A 433 16.99 16.44 25.70
C GLN A 433 18.39 17.06 25.83
N SER A 434 19.44 16.24 25.82
CA SER A 434 20.82 16.75 25.84
C SER A 434 21.23 17.28 24.48
N ARG A 435 22.20 18.22 24.44
CA ARG A 435 22.76 18.74 23.16
C ARG A 435 23.32 17.61 22.29
N LYS A 436 23.97 16.61 22.91
CA LYS A 436 24.53 15.44 22.20
C LYS A 436 23.45 14.61 21.53
N GLU A 437 22.34 14.33 22.22
CA GLU A 437 21.19 13.62 21.62
C GLU A 437 20.61 14.40 20.44
N LEU A 438 20.43 15.70 20.60
CA LEU A 438 19.91 16.54 19.54
C LEU A 438 20.81 16.48 18.30
N CYS A 439 22.14 16.57 18.47
CA CYS A 439 23.09 16.43 17.36
C CYS A 439 22.96 15.07 16.66
N VAL A 440 22.87 13.97 17.42
CA VAL A 440 22.71 12.62 16.85
C VAL A 440 21.39 12.50 16.07
N LEU A 441 20.28 12.99 16.65
CA LEU A 441 18.96 12.94 16.00
C LEU A 441 18.92 13.78 14.72
N MET A 442 19.58 14.95 14.71
CA MET A 442 19.68 15.80 13.53
C MET A 442 20.55 15.16 12.43
N LEU A 443 21.65 14.50 12.80
CA LEU A 443 22.48 13.76 11.84
C LEU A 443 21.67 12.62 11.21
N LEU A 444 20.95 11.85 12.02
CA LEU A 444 20.07 10.79 11.53
C LEU A 444 18.96 11.33 10.62
N PHE A 445 18.36 12.47 10.98
CA PHE A 445 17.36 13.13 10.15
C PHE A 445 17.94 13.49 8.77
N ALA A 446 19.16 14.04 8.73
CA ALA A 446 19.84 14.36 7.49
C ALA A 446 20.11 13.10 6.63
N VAL A 447 20.64 12.03 7.24
CA VAL A 447 20.93 10.76 6.55
C VAL A 447 19.66 10.13 5.97
N PHE A 448 18.59 10.02 6.78
CA PHE A 448 17.34 9.44 6.33
C PHE A 448 16.68 10.28 5.24
N SER A 449 16.66 11.61 5.40
CA SER A 449 16.09 12.51 4.40
C SER A 449 16.87 12.48 3.09
N PHE A 450 18.20 12.40 3.14
CA PHE A 450 19.03 12.25 1.95
C PHE A 450 18.69 10.97 1.17
N SER A 451 18.52 9.84 1.87
CA SER A 451 18.11 8.57 1.25
C SER A 451 16.75 8.65 0.57
N VAL A 452 15.77 9.29 1.24
CA VAL A 452 14.43 9.51 0.68
C VAL A 452 14.49 10.41 -0.55
N ILE A 453 15.16 11.56 -0.46
CA ILE A 453 15.29 12.52 -1.58
C ILE A 453 16.00 11.85 -2.76
N LYS A 454 17.12 11.14 -2.54
CA LYS A 454 17.83 10.41 -3.58
C LYS A 454 16.94 9.41 -4.32
N ASN A 455 16.00 8.76 -3.62
CA ASN A 455 15.05 7.86 -4.25
C ASN A 455 13.91 8.59 -4.96
N ILE A 456 13.39 9.69 -4.42
CA ILE A 456 12.40 10.54 -5.11
C ILE A 456 12.99 11.06 -6.43
N LEU A 457 14.26 11.47 -6.44
CA LEU A 457 14.95 11.92 -7.66
C LEU A 457 15.15 10.82 -8.72
N ARG A 458 14.84 9.56 -8.40
CA ARG A 458 14.86 8.42 -9.35
C ARG A 458 13.47 8.08 -9.91
N ILE A 459 12.43 8.83 -9.57
CA ILE A 459 11.13 8.72 -10.25
C ILE A 459 11.37 8.94 -11.75
N LYS A 460 10.87 8.03 -12.58
CA LYS A 460 11.00 8.16 -14.03
C LYS A 460 10.02 9.21 -14.52
N HIS A 461 10.50 10.04 -15.44
CA HIS A 461 9.68 11.00 -16.16
C HIS A 461 9.54 10.54 -17.61
N LEU A 462 8.44 10.94 -18.23
CA LEU A 462 8.12 10.56 -19.62
C LEU A 462 9.24 11.00 -20.58
N SER A 463 9.87 10.03 -21.25
CA SER A 463 10.77 10.30 -22.37
C SER A 463 9.99 10.72 -23.62
N LEU A 464 10.68 11.33 -24.60
CA LEU A 464 10.06 11.67 -25.88
C LEU A 464 9.50 10.43 -26.60
N GLU A 465 10.23 9.31 -26.57
CA GLU A 465 9.78 8.03 -27.13
C GLU A 465 8.50 7.52 -26.46
N GLN A 466 8.41 7.62 -25.12
CA GLN A 466 7.21 7.24 -24.38
C GLN A 466 6.02 8.16 -24.70
N LYS A 467 6.26 9.48 -24.85
CA LYS A 467 5.23 10.43 -25.27
C LYS A 467 4.68 10.07 -26.65
N ASN A 468 5.57 9.78 -27.61
CA ASN A 468 5.19 9.35 -28.96
C ASN A 468 4.40 8.03 -28.94
N PHE A 469 4.82 7.06 -28.12
CA PHE A 469 4.10 5.79 -27.97
C PHE A 469 2.70 5.98 -27.37
N ILE A 470 2.56 6.85 -26.36
CA ILE A 470 1.26 7.18 -25.77
C ILE A 470 0.35 7.86 -26.81
N GLU A 471 0.90 8.76 -27.63
CA GLU A 471 0.15 9.42 -28.71
C GLU A 471 -0.32 8.42 -29.78
N GLN A 472 0.53 7.48 -30.19
CA GLN A 472 0.15 6.37 -31.06
C GLN A 472 -0.96 5.51 -30.42
N ALA A 473 -0.83 5.18 -29.13
CA ALA A 473 -1.84 4.42 -28.41
C ALA A 473 -3.19 5.16 -28.34
N ILE A 474 -3.20 6.48 -28.23
CA ILE A 474 -4.43 7.30 -28.29
C ILE A 474 -5.09 7.20 -29.67
N ASN A 475 -4.31 7.23 -30.76
CA ASN A 475 -4.86 7.10 -32.11
C ASN A 475 -5.43 5.69 -32.38
N ILE A 476 -4.74 4.66 -31.91
CA ILE A 476 -5.22 3.27 -31.93
C ILE A 476 -6.50 3.15 -31.13
N LYS A 477 -6.55 3.73 -29.92
CA LYS A 477 -7.72 3.71 -29.05
C LYS A 477 -8.95 4.34 -29.72
N LYS A 478 -8.80 5.51 -30.34
CA LYS A 478 -9.88 6.16 -31.11
C LYS A 478 -10.38 5.29 -32.25
N SER A 479 -9.47 4.58 -32.93
CA SER A 479 -9.83 3.67 -34.01
C SER A 479 -10.61 2.45 -33.50
N LEU A 480 -10.22 1.88 -32.35
CA LEU A 480 -10.96 0.81 -31.68
C LEU A 480 -12.33 1.28 -31.19
N GLU A 481 -12.44 2.50 -30.65
CA GLU A 481 -13.72 3.12 -30.25
C GLU A 481 -14.69 3.29 -31.44
N GLN A 482 -14.16 3.47 -32.65
CA GLN A 482 -14.94 3.55 -33.89
C GLN A 482 -15.34 2.19 -34.46
N GLY A 483 -14.93 1.08 -33.83
CA GLY A 483 -15.24 -0.27 -34.27
C GLY A 483 -14.30 -0.83 -35.35
N ASN A 484 -13.18 -0.17 -35.63
CA ASN A 484 -12.19 -0.68 -36.59
C ASN A 484 -11.45 -1.90 -36.02
N GLU A 485 -11.22 -2.91 -36.85
CA GLU A 485 -10.40 -4.06 -36.48
C GLU A 485 -8.91 -3.71 -36.64
N ILE A 486 -8.13 -3.95 -35.57
CA ILE A 486 -6.69 -3.68 -35.56
C ILE A 486 -5.96 -4.99 -35.27
N VAL A 487 -5.06 -5.37 -36.19
CA VAL A 487 -4.21 -6.55 -36.04
C VAL A 487 -2.86 -6.13 -35.45
N PHE A 488 -2.51 -6.73 -34.31
CA PHE A 488 -1.23 -6.47 -33.65
C PHE A 488 -0.20 -7.54 -34.07
N ASN A 489 1.00 -7.11 -34.46
CA ASN A 489 2.13 -8.02 -34.70
C ASN A 489 3.10 -7.99 -33.52
N PHE A 490 3.25 -9.13 -32.83
CA PHE A 490 4.10 -9.29 -31.64
C PHE A 490 5.44 -9.98 -31.92
N SER A 491 5.78 -10.27 -33.18
CA SER A 491 6.96 -11.08 -33.55
C SER A 491 8.29 -10.53 -32.99
N ASN A 492 8.39 -9.21 -32.83
CA ASN A 492 9.60 -8.52 -32.38
C ASN A 492 9.59 -8.10 -30.90
N LYS A 493 8.72 -8.69 -30.07
CA LYS A 493 8.69 -8.34 -28.63
C LYS A 493 10.00 -8.72 -27.94
N LYS A 494 10.52 -7.81 -27.11
CA LYS A 494 11.75 -8.02 -26.31
C LYS A 494 11.47 -8.84 -25.07
N ASP A 495 10.37 -8.52 -24.37
CA ASP A 495 9.96 -9.15 -23.14
C ASP A 495 8.44 -9.07 -22.95
N ASN A 496 7.95 -9.68 -21.86
CA ASN A 496 6.53 -9.64 -21.51
C ASN A 496 6.10 -8.29 -20.91
N LEU A 497 7.04 -7.46 -20.45
CA LEU A 497 6.72 -6.13 -19.91
C LEU A 497 6.17 -5.23 -21.02
N GLN A 498 6.68 -5.34 -22.25
CA GLN A 498 6.11 -4.63 -23.41
C GLN A 498 4.64 -4.97 -23.65
N CYS A 499 4.24 -6.23 -23.50
CA CYS A 499 2.84 -6.64 -23.61
C CYS A 499 1.97 -5.95 -22.54
N TYR A 500 2.44 -5.87 -21.29
CA TYR A 500 1.73 -5.18 -20.22
C TYR A 500 1.67 -3.66 -20.43
N ILE A 501 2.75 -3.05 -20.90
CA ILE A 501 2.78 -1.61 -21.20
C ILE A 501 1.78 -1.30 -22.33
N LEU A 502 1.74 -2.11 -23.39
CA LEU A 502 0.78 -1.94 -24.47
C LEU A 502 -0.66 -2.06 -23.95
N ASN A 503 -0.97 -3.14 -23.23
CA ASN A 503 -2.28 -3.37 -22.63
C ASN A 503 -2.69 -2.23 -21.68
N TYR A 504 -1.78 -1.77 -20.83
CA TYR A 504 -1.99 -0.66 -19.93
C TYR A 504 -2.32 0.65 -20.66
N ASN A 505 -1.67 0.93 -21.78
CA ASN A 505 -1.91 2.16 -22.55
C ASN A 505 -3.19 2.08 -23.39
N LEU A 506 -3.59 0.89 -23.81
CA LEU A 506 -4.81 0.65 -24.58
C LEU A 506 -6.03 0.32 -23.71
N ALA A 507 -5.87 0.14 -22.40
CA ALA A 507 -6.96 -0.18 -21.48
C ALA A 507 -8.10 0.86 -21.55
N PRO A 508 -9.38 0.45 -21.48
CA PRO A 508 -9.89 -0.94 -21.41
C PRO A 508 -10.08 -1.68 -22.76
N TYR A 509 -9.60 -1.12 -23.88
CA TYR A 509 -10.00 -1.54 -25.22
C TYR A 509 -9.21 -2.74 -25.78
N LEU A 510 -8.08 -3.10 -25.18
CA LEU A 510 -7.34 -4.29 -25.59
C LEU A 510 -7.95 -5.54 -24.95
N ASN A 511 -8.55 -6.41 -25.77
CA ASN A 511 -9.14 -7.66 -25.32
C ASN A 511 -8.06 -8.59 -24.70
N LYS A 512 -8.42 -9.32 -23.63
CA LYS A 512 -7.64 -10.42 -23.03
C LYS A 512 -7.01 -11.37 -24.06
N LYS A 513 -7.68 -11.61 -25.19
CA LYS A 513 -7.15 -12.43 -26.30
C LYS A 513 -5.81 -11.90 -26.82
N TYR A 514 -5.73 -10.62 -27.18
CA TYR A 514 -4.50 -10.02 -27.71
C TYR A 514 -3.36 -9.98 -26.71
N LEU A 515 -3.67 -9.72 -25.43
CA LEU A 515 -2.64 -9.77 -24.38
C LEU A 515 -2.14 -11.21 -24.18
N ARG A 516 -3.02 -12.22 -24.16
CA ARG A 516 -2.62 -13.64 -24.07
C ARG A 516 -1.75 -14.05 -25.25
N GLU A 517 -2.13 -13.66 -26.46
CA GLU A 517 -1.35 -13.89 -27.68
C GLU A 517 0.03 -13.26 -27.55
N CYS A 518 0.11 -11.97 -27.18
CA CYS A 518 1.37 -11.29 -26.94
C CYS A 518 2.22 -12.01 -25.90
N LEU A 519 1.66 -12.45 -24.78
CA LEU A 519 2.40 -13.14 -23.72
C LEU A 519 2.90 -14.52 -24.17
N GLN A 520 2.15 -15.23 -25.00
CA GLN A 520 2.48 -16.57 -25.51
C GLN A 520 3.47 -16.55 -26.68
N THR A 521 3.56 -15.45 -27.45
CA THR A 521 4.55 -15.33 -28.53
C THR A 521 5.98 -15.58 -27.97
N PRO A 522 6.84 -16.38 -28.61
CA PRO A 522 8.21 -16.56 -28.15
C PRO A 522 9.02 -15.25 -28.25
N LYS A 523 10.04 -15.08 -27.39
CA LYS A 523 10.96 -13.94 -27.48
C LYS A 523 11.83 -14.07 -28.73
N GLY A 524 11.93 -13.00 -29.53
CA GLY A 524 12.81 -12.98 -30.71
C GLY A 524 12.44 -13.98 -31.81
N ALA A 525 11.16 -14.33 -31.93
CA ALA A 525 10.69 -15.16 -33.04
C ALA A 525 10.80 -14.39 -34.37
N VAL A 526 11.83 -14.68 -35.15
CA VAL A 526 11.86 -14.35 -36.58
C VAL A 526 10.89 -15.31 -37.25
N ILE A 527 9.84 -14.79 -37.87
CA ILE A 527 8.97 -15.59 -38.73
C ILE A 527 9.52 -15.52 -40.14
N ASP A 528 9.75 -16.70 -40.71
CA ASP A 528 10.00 -16.91 -42.12
C ASP A 528 8.75 -16.50 -42.91
N ILE A 529 8.91 -15.57 -43.85
CA ILE A 529 7.79 -14.93 -44.54
C ILE A 529 7.17 -15.94 -45.52
N LYS A 530 5.98 -16.46 -45.20
CA LYS A 530 5.03 -16.85 -46.27
C LYS A 530 4.23 -15.61 -46.65
N ARG A 531 4.52 -15.10 -47.85
CA ARG A 531 3.76 -14.01 -48.49
C ARG A 531 2.34 -14.50 -48.78
N GLU A 532 1.36 -13.89 -48.14
CA GLU A 532 0.06 -13.65 -48.78
C GLU A 532 -0.18 -12.14 -48.77
N ASN A 533 -0.30 -11.59 -49.98
CA ASN A 533 -0.46 -10.18 -50.25
C ASN A 533 -1.87 -9.74 -49.86
N ILE A 534 -2.04 -8.80 -48.94
CA ILE A 534 -3.14 -7.82 -49.02
C ILE A 534 -2.62 -6.43 -48.58
N TYR A 535 -3.06 -5.44 -49.37
CA TYR A 535 -2.54 -4.09 -49.57
C TYR A 535 -2.47 -3.17 -48.34
N VAL A 536 -1.43 -2.33 -48.35
CA VAL A 536 -1.32 -1.08 -47.57
C VAL A 536 -1.24 0.09 -48.58
N PRO A 537 -1.75 1.29 -48.24
CA PRO A 537 -0.94 2.47 -48.54
C PRO A 537 -0.67 3.28 -47.27
N PHE A 538 0.64 3.33 -46.96
CA PHE A 538 1.45 4.37 -46.33
C PHE A 538 0.76 5.60 -45.71
N LEU A 539 1.10 5.93 -44.45
CA LEU A 539 2.24 6.81 -44.07
C LEU A 539 2.51 6.74 -42.57
#